data_AF-A0A4R1MFE7-F1
#
_entry.id   AF-A0A4R1MFE7-F1
#
_cell.length_a   1.000
_cell.length_b   1.000
_cell.length_c   1.000
_cell.angle_alpha   90.00
_cell.angle_beta   90.00
_cell.angle_gamma   90.00
#
_symmetry.space_group_name_H-M   'P 1'
#
loop_
_entity.id
_entity.type
_entity.pdbx_description
1 polymer ?
#
loop_
_entity_poly.entity_id
_entity_poly.type
_entity_poly.pdbx_seq_one_letter_code
_entity_poly.pdbx_strand_id
1 'polypeptide(L)' 'MDNVSREEQIRVRAYELWEKDGSVEGRADEYWEQAKAQIDEEETAGENGTEAKSRVPK' A
#
# COMPACT_ATOMS: atom_id res chain seq x y z
N MET A 1 15.15 -13.39 3.88
CA MET A 1 14.22 -13.55 2.74
C MET A 1 12.97 -12.83 3.16
N ASP A 2 13.01 -11.52 3.01
CA ASP A 2 12.01 -10.61 3.56
C ASP A 2 11.30 -10.01 2.35
N ASN A 3 10.73 -10.91 1.56
CA ASN A 3 9.83 -10.55 0.48
C ASN A 3 8.49 -10.31 1.16
N VAL A 4 8.25 -9.06 1.51
CA VAL A 4 6.98 -8.59 2.09
C VAL A 4 5.86 -9.20 1.25
N SER A 5 4.99 -10.00 1.88
CA SER A 5 3.94 -10.69 1.13
C SER A 5 3.08 -9.66 0.43
N ARG A 6 2.55 -9.99 -0.75
CA ARG A 6 1.70 -9.12 -1.56
C ARG A 6 0.63 -8.41 -0.71
N GLU A 7 -0.02 -9.14 0.20
CA GLU A 7 -1.04 -8.62 1.11
C GLU A 7 -0.51 -7.51 2.03
N GLU A 8 0.75 -7.61 2.47
CA GLU A 8 1.39 -6.61 3.31
C GLU A 8 1.73 -5.34 2.53
N GLN A 9 2.16 -5.46 1.27
CA GLN A 9 2.32 -4.30 0.39
C GLN A 9 0.99 -3.60 0.15
N ILE A 10 -0.07 -4.36 -0.09
CA ILE A 10 -1.43 -3.82 -0.26
C ILE A 10 -1.85 -3.06 0.99
N ARG A 11 -1.62 -3.63 2.17
CA ARG A 11 -1.96 -3.02 3.45
C ARG A 11 -1.23 -1.71 3.67
N VAL A 12 0.09 -1.69 3.47
CA VAL A 12 0.89 -0.47 3.62
C VAL A 12 0.41 0.58 2.64
N ARG A 13 0.26 0.21 1.36
CA ARG A 13 -0.14 1.14 0.29
C ARG A 13 -1.54 1.71 0.51
N ALA A 14 -2.51 0.88 0.88
CA ALA A 14 -3.87 1.28 1.20
C ALA A 14 -3.91 2.22 2.41
N TYR A 15 -3.15 1.90 3.46
CA TYR A 15 -3.05 2.72 4.65
C TYR A 15 -2.41 4.09 4.34
N GLU A 16 -1.34 4.13 3.55
CA GLU A 16 -0.70 5.39 3.12
C GLU A 16 -1.65 6.28 2.29
N LEU A 17 -2.43 5.68 1.39
CA LEU A 17 -3.43 6.39 0.60
C LEU A 17 -4.55 6.95 1.49
N TRP A 18 -5.05 6.12 2.41
CA TRP A 18 -6.11 6.50 3.34
C TRP A 18 -5.68 7.58 4.34
N GLU A 19 -4.46 7.48 4.90
CA GLU A 19 -3.91 8.49 5.82
C GLU A 19 -3.70 9.84 5.10
N LYS A 20 -3.27 9.81 3.84
CA LYS A 20 -3.11 11.03 3.01
C LYS A 20 -4.43 11.72 2.68
N ASP A 21 -5.52 10.97 2.51
CA ASP A 21 -6.85 11.53 2.23
C ASP A 21 -7.57 12.04 3.49
N GLY A 22 -6.96 11.88 4.66
CA GLY A 22 -7.50 12.36 5.93
C GLY A 22 -8.32 11.31 6.67
N SER A 23 -8.05 10.03 6.43
CA SER A 23 -8.65 8.90 7.15
C SER A 23 -10.18 8.90 7.13
N VAL A 24 -10.76 9.18 5.96
CA VAL A 24 -12.23 9.16 5.77
C VAL A 24 -12.75 7.76 6.04
N GLU A 25 -13.56 7.63 7.09
CA GLU A 25 -14.26 6.38 7.43
C GLU A 25 -15.24 6.02 6.31
N GLY A 26 -15.16 4.78 5.82
CA GLY A 26 -15.98 4.27 4.72
C GLY A 26 -15.32 4.27 3.34
N ARG A 27 -14.15 4.88 3.17
CA ARG A 27 -13.35 4.76 1.92
C ARG A 27 -12.15 3.81 2.05
N ALA A 28 -11.87 3.29 3.24
CA ALA A 28 -10.75 2.40 3.50
C ALA A 28 -10.77 1.15 2.58
N ASP A 29 -11.95 0.54 2.37
CA ASP A 29 -12.11 -0.60 1.45
C ASP A 29 -11.82 -0.22 -0.02
N GLU A 30 -12.19 0.98 -0.44
CA GLU A 30 -11.95 1.47 -1.81
C GLU A 30 -10.44 1.69 -2.05
N TYR A 31 -9.73 2.25 -1.07
CA TYR A 31 -8.26 2.36 -1.12
C TYR A 31 -7.58 1.00 -1.04
N TRP A 32 -8.14 0.04 -0.29
CA TRP A 32 -7.63 -1.33 -0.23
C TRP A 32 -7.72 -2.04 -1.58
N GLU A 33 -8.88 -1.98 -2.24
CA GLU A 33 -9.09 -2.55 -3.57
C GLU A 33 -8.18 -1.88 -4.61
N GLN A 34 -8.02 -0.56 -4.54
CA GLN A 34 -7.13 0.20 -5.44
C GLN A 34 -5.65 -0.16 -5.24
N ALA A 35 -5.20 -0.31 -3.98
CA ALA A 35 -3.86 -0.77 -3.66
C ALA A 35 -3.64 -2.22 -4.12
N LYS A 36 -4.63 -3.09 -3.93
CA LYS A 36 -4.60 -4.49 -4.38
C LYS A 36 -4.44 -4.61 -5.88
N ALA A 37 -5.17 -3.81 -6.66
CA ALA A 37 -5.05 -3.77 -8.11
C ALA A 37 -3.68 -3.26 -8.57
N GLN A 38 -3.16 -2.18 -7.96
CA GLN A 38 -1.82 -1.65 -8.26
C GLN A 38 -0.72 -2.68 -8.01
N ILE A 39 -0.75 -3.38 -6.86
CA ILE A 39 0.28 -4.37 -6.53
C ILE A 39 0.15 -5.63 -7.40
N ASP A 40 -1.07 -6.07 -7.73
CA ASP A 40 -1.29 -7.18 -8.69
C ASP A 40 -0.63 -6.85 -10.03
N GLU A 41 -0.87 -5.64 -10.53
CA GLU A 41 -0.33 -5.18 -11.81
C GLU A 41 1.21 -5.01 -11.74
N GLU A 42 1.76 -4.41 -10.68
CA GLU A 42 3.20 -4.26 -10.48
C GLU A 42 3.95 -5.59 -10.30
N GLU A 43 3.39 -6.55 -9.58
CA GLU A 43 3.99 -7.89 -9.42
C GLU A 43 4.13 -8.58 -10.78
N THR A 44 3.13 -8.42 -11.64
CA THR A 44 3.16 -8.99 -13.00
C THR A 44 4.07 -8.21 -13.95
N ALA A 45 4.28 -6.91 -13.72
CA ALA A 45 4.99 -6.00 -14.62
C ALA A 45 6.48 -5.78 -14.28
N GLY A 46 6.92 -6.06 -13.05
CA GLY A 46 8.34 -6.05 -12.71
C GLY A 46 8.62 -5.50 -11.32
N GLU A 47 9.26 -6.32 -10.50
CA GLU A 47 9.68 -6.03 -9.12
C GLU A 47 10.40 -4.69 -8.97
N ASN A 48 9.70 -3.63 -8.55
CA ASN A 48 10.36 -2.45 -8.00
C ASN A 48 9.45 -1.61 -7.09
N GLY A 49 9.83 -1.47 -5.82
CA GLY A 49 9.45 -0.28 -5.06
C GLY A 49 8.90 -0.50 -3.66
N THR A 50 9.71 -1.04 -2.75
CA THR A 50 9.56 -0.69 -1.32
C THR A 50 10.86 -0.12 -0.78
N GLU A 51 11.17 1.09 -1.23
CA GLU A 51 11.97 2.02 -0.43
C GLU A 51 11.19 3.33 -0.29
N ALA A 52 11.19 3.88 0.92
CA ALA A 52 10.47 5.05 1.41
C ALA A 52 9.02 4.75 1.89
N LYS A 53 8.68 4.83 3.19
CA LYS A 53 9.14 5.81 4.17
C LYS A 53 9.11 5.24 5.59
N SER A 54 10.28 5.01 6.16
CA SER A 54 10.52 5.27 7.58
C SER A 54 10.21 6.74 7.84
N ARG A 55 9.00 7.08 8.30
CA ARG A 55 8.73 8.40 8.89
C ARG A 55 7.50 8.38 9.80
N VAL A 56 7.67 7.78 10.99
CA VAL A 56 6.99 8.32 12.17
C VAL A 56 7.99 9.24 12.87
N PRO A 57 7.79 10.57 12.91
CA PRO A 57 8.59 11.44 13.76
C PRO A 57 8.12 11.26 15.22
N LYS A 58 9.06 11.24 16.17
CA LYS A 58 8.77 11.44 17.59
C LYS A 58 9.58 12.63 18.09
#